data_AF-A0A8I0PZM9-F1
#
_entry.id   AF-A0A8I0PZM9-F1
#
_cell.length_a   1.000
_cell.length_b   1.000
_cell.length_c   1.000
_cell.angle_alpha   90.00
_cell.angle_beta   90.00
_cell.angle_gamma   90.00
#
_symmetry.space_group_name_H-M   'P 1'
#
loop_
_entity.id
_entity.type
_entity.pdbx_description
1 polymer ?
#
loop_
_entity_poly.entity_id
_entity_poly.type
_entity_poly.pdbx_seq_one_letter_code
_entity_poly.pdbx_strand_id
1 'polypeptide(L)' 'EAEQEIAMLERKIRLNMATETDQAKLTEWEIYSVKLTDTDASAGAGTEWPTPPVSPAR' A
#
# COMPACT_ATOMS: atom_id res chain seq x y z
N GLU A 1 6.85 -2.10 5.52
CA GLU A 1 5.55 -2.80 5.44
C GLU A 1 4.92 -2.65 4.07
N ALA A 2 4.61 -1.43 3.60
CA ALA A 2 4.03 -1.20 2.26
C ALA A 2 4.79 -1.89 1.11
N GLU A 3 6.11 -1.67 1.01
CA GLU A 3 6.95 -2.26 -0.04
C GLU A 3 6.91 -3.80 -0.07
N GLN A 4 6.75 -4.45 1.09
CA GLN A 4 6.67 -5.91 1.18
C GLN A 4 5.33 -6.43 0.68
N GLU A 5 4.23 -5.75 1.05
CA GLU A 5 2.89 -6.09 0.58
C GLU A 5 2.77 -5.86 -0.94
N ILE A 6 3.27 -4.72 -1.44
CA ILE A 6 3.36 -4.40 -2.87
C ILE A 6 4.11 -5.51 -3.61
N ALA A 7 5.33 -5.84 -3.18
CA ALA A 7 6.15 -6.86 -3.84
C ALA A 7 5.46 -8.25 -3.88
N MET A 8 4.68 -8.59 -2.84
CA MET A 8 3.90 -9.83 -2.80
C MET A 8 2.71 -9.81 -3.75
N LEU A 9 1.97 -8.70 -3.82
CA LEU A 9 0.84 -8.55 -4.72
C LEU A 9 1.28 -8.49 -6.18
N GLU A 10 2.34 -7.74 -6.50
CA GLU A 10 2.95 -7.74 -7.83
C GLU A 10 3.42 -9.13 -8.25
N ARG A 11 4.01 -9.90 -7.32
CA ARG A 11 4.40 -11.29 -7.59
C ARG A 11 3.19 -12.16 -7.91
N LYS A 12 2.08 -12.03 -7.18
CA LYS A 12 0.84 -12.76 -7.48
C LYS A 12 0.31 -12.41 -8.87
N ILE A 13 0.34 -11.13 -9.26
CA ILE A 13 -0.09 -10.70 -10.60
C ILE A 13 0.79 -11.33 -11.67
N ARG A 14 2.12 -11.24 -11.52
CA ARG A 14 3.08 -11.85 -12.46
C ARG A 14 2.91 -13.36 -12.63
N LEU A 15 2.48 -14.05 -11.57
CA LEU A 15 2.24 -15.49 -11.58
C LEU A 15 0.81 -15.88 -12.01
N ASN A 16 -0.04 -14.91 -12.39
CA ASN A 16 -1.47 -15.12 -12.65
C ASN A 16 -2.23 -15.75 -11.46
N MET A 17 -1.80 -15.43 -10.24
CA MET A 17 -2.39 -15.90 -8.98
C MET A 17 -3.19 -14.81 -8.26
N ALA A 18 -3.16 -13.57 -8.76
CA ALA A 18 -3.86 -12.45 -8.14
C ALA A 18 -5.37 -12.51 -8.44
N THR A 19 -6.17 -12.34 -7.40
CA THR A 19 -7.60 -12.06 -7.51
C THR A 19 -7.85 -10.58 -7.81
N GLU A 20 -9.07 -10.21 -8.19
CA GLU A 20 -9.47 -8.80 -8.31
C GLU A 20 -9.24 -8.03 -7.01
N THR A 21 -9.47 -8.69 -5.87
CA THR A 21 -9.18 -8.14 -4.53
C THR A 21 -7.68 -7.90 -4.32
N ASP A 22 -6.80 -8.78 -4.81
CA ASP A 22 -5.35 -8.54 -4.73
C ASP A 22 -4.92 -7.35 -5.59
N GLN A 23 -5.55 -7.15 -6.76
CA GLN A 23 -5.27 -6.01 -7.64
C GLN A 23 -5.72 -4.70 -7.01
N ALA A 24 -6.93 -4.65 -6.45
CA ALA A 24 -7.43 -3.48 -5.73
C ALA A 24 -6.49 -3.10 -4.56
N LYS A 25 -6.07 -4.09 -3.77
CA LYS A 25 -5.10 -3.86 -2.69
C LYS A 25 -3.76 -3.35 -3.17
N LEU A 26 -3.27 -3.84 -4.31
CA LEU A 26 -1.99 -3.38 -4.84
C LEU A 26 -2.07 -1.88 -5.09
N THR A 27 -3.14 -1.42 -5.74
CA THR A 27 -3.39 0.01 -5.97
C THR A 27 -3.49 0.79 -4.66
N GLU A 28 -4.20 0.27 -3.65
CA GLU A 28 -4.30 0.92 -2.34
C GLU A 28 -2.93 1.06 -1.65
N TRP A 29 -2.11 0.01 -1.70
CA TRP A 29 -0.77 0.00 -1.12
C TRP A 29 0.20 0.93 -1.87
N GLU A 30 0.14 0.96 -3.19
CA GLU A 30 0.93 1.90 -4.01
C GLU A 30 0.56 3.35 -3.70
N ILE A 31 -0.74 3.67 -3.64
CA ILE A 31 -1.23 5.00 -3.25
C ILE A 31 -0.73 5.35 -1.85
N TYR A 32 -0.82 4.42 -0.90
CA TYR A 32 -0.32 4.63 0.46
C TYR A 32 1.20 4.89 0.47
N SER A 33 2.00 4.10 -0.26
CA SER A 33 3.47 4.26 -0.32
C SER A 33 3.87 5.63 -0.90
N VAL A 34 3.17 6.06 -1.96
CA VAL A 34 3.37 7.39 -2.55
C VAL A 34 2.99 8.48 -1.55
N LYS A 35 1.80 8.40 -0.93
CA LYS A 35 1.37 9.37 0.08
C LYS A 35 2.32 9.43 1.26
N LEU A 36 2.82 8.29 1.73
CA LEU A 36 3.74 8.21 2.86
C LEU A 36 5.07 8.89 2.53
N THR A 37 5.54 8.74 1.28
CA THR A 37 6.76 9.37 0.78
C THR A 37 6.57 10.88 0.55
N ASP A 38 5.40 11.28 0.08
CA ASP A 38 5.00 12.68 -0.15
C ASP A 38 4.68 13.42 1.16
N THR A 39 4.37 12.69 2.23
CA THR A 39 4.10 13.26 3.55
C THR A 39 5.35 13.94 4.09
N ASP A 40 5.36 15.28 4.05
CA ASP A 40 6.44 16.08 4.62
C ASP A 40 6.45 15.96 6.15
N ALA A 41 7.44 15.23 6.66
CA ALA A 41 7.62 15.02 8.09
C ALA A 41 8.05 16.31 8.84
N SER A 42 8.35 17.41 8.13
CA SER A 42 8.71 18.70 8.75
C SER A 42 7.49 19.52 9.18
N ALA A 43 6.27 19.15 8.74
CA ALA A 43 5.03 19.82 9.13
C ALA A 43 4.61 19.60 10.61
N GLY A 44 5.35 18.79 11.36
CA GLY A 44 5.23 18.69 12.82
C GLY A 44 3.90 18.09 13.29
N ALA A 45 3.34 18.60 14.40
CA ALA A 45 2.17 18.01 15.07
C ALA A 45 0.85 18.09 14.27
N GLY A 46 0.83 18.73 13.09
CA GLY A 46 -0.32 18.81 12.19
C GLY A 46 -0.25 17.88 10.98
N THR A 47 0.79 17.05 10.86
CA THR A 47 0.96 16.13 9.72
C THR A 47 -0.09 15.02 9.76
N GLU A 48 -1.00 15.01 8.78
CA GLU A 48 -1.97 13.93 8.59
C GLU A 48 -1.28 12.75 7.90
N TRP A 49 -0.93 11.74 8.69
CA TRP A 49 -0.31 10.52 8.17
C TRP A 49 -1.34 9.69 7.38
N PRO A 50 -0.98 9.14 6.22
CA PRO A 50 -1.87 8.25 5.50
C PRO A 50 -2.16 7.01 6.35
N THR A 51 -3.37 6.46 6.23
CA THR A 51 -3.74 5.22 6.91
C THR A 51 -3.36 4.03 6.02
N PRO A 52 -2.65 3.01 6.53
CA PRO A 52 -2.34 1.82 5.75
C PRO A 52 -3.64 1.09 5.38
N PRO A 53 -3.75 0.57 4.15
CA PRO A 53 -4.91 -0.23 3.77
C PRO A 53 -4.96 -1.50 4.63
N VAL A 54 -6.15 -1.85 5.11
CA VAL A 54 -6.35 -3.05 5.90
C VAL A 54 -6.19 -4.28 5.01
N SER A 55 -5.12 -5.02 5.18
CA SER A 55 -5.06 -6.39 4.66
C SER A 55 -6.23 -7.15 5.30
N PRO A 56 -7.22 -7.65 4.53
CA PRO A 56 -8.36 -8.36 5.08
C PRO A 56 -7.80 -9.51 5.88
N ALA A 57 -8.25 -9.55 7.14
CA ALA A 57 -7.83 -10.51 8.13
C ALA A 57 -7.84 -11.92 7.53
N ARG A 58 -6.71 -12.60 7.69
CA ARG A 58 -6.48 -13.97 7.26
C ARG A 58 -7.40 -14.96 7.97
#